data_AF-A0A8H4WIT3-F1
#
_entry.id   AF-A0A8H4WIT3-F1
#
_cell.length_a   1.000
_cell.length_b   1.000
_cell.length_c   1.000
_cell.angle_alpha   90.00
_cell.angle_beta   90.00
_cell.angle_gamma   90.00
#
_symmetry.space_group_name_H-M   'P 1'
#
loop_
_entity.id
_entity.type
_entity.pdbx_description
1 polymer ?
#
loop_
_entity_poly.entity_id
_entity_poly.type
_entity_poly.pdbx_seq_one_letter_code
_entity_poly.pdbx_strand_id
1 'polypeptide(L)'
;MTAAVGEGGMKVQSGENGIQDISYRLTFPTPVSGGVHSWTMRQMAVFHHHDPNDLQNLWIFFHVGHDTPMQQEIKQYVSISQQGLRSDHAWYTLHSAAFSSCLDNWRSYVNSLGYEVDRHTDKSLDIILRNIDRVLTAGGATNLAVIHNTRDLLVPTSYRLRVILDTLAKLGDLSSVLSSRHNGTDNGFQKLVTCVGYHEDHLEGCIVGVEVLKEKIKDILNMVNPSLTGIQVYIRVRFQDGSRDARPQRPHDQSQQSSHDPDPSLFTRKPYVGKK
;
A
#
# COMPACT_ATOMS: atom_id res chain seq x y z
N MET A 1 -7.48 12.93 5.78
CA MET A 1 -6.73 13.77 4.83
C MET A 1 -6.34 12.92 3.63
N THR A 2 -6.91 13.18 2.45
CA THR A 2 -6.48 12.60 1.17
C THR A 2 -5.28 13.40 0.65
N ALA A 3 -4.09 13.11 1.20
CA ALA A 3 -2.87 13.81 0.80
C ALA A 3 -2.43 13.38 -0.61
N ALA A 4 -2.80 14.18 -1.61
CA ALA A 4 -2.11 14.33 -2.90
C ALA A 4 -1.57 13.01 -3.50
N VAL A 5 -2.40 11.97 -3.58
CA VAL A 5 -1.98 10.63 -4.03
C VAL A 5 -1.70 10.70 -5.53
N GLY A 6 -0.44 11.04 -5.84
CA GLY A 6 0.10 11.17 -7.18
C GLY A 6 -0.18 12.49 -7.91
N GLU A 7 -0.44 13.57 -7.18
CA GLU A 7 0.09 14.85 -7.66
C GLU A 7 1.63 14.76 -7.64
N GLY A 8 2.31 15.22 -8.67
CA GLY A 8 3.78 15.15 -8.76
C GLY A 8 4.36 14.81 -10.13
N GLY A 9 3.51 14.45 -11.10
CA GLY A 9 3.92 14.24 -12.49
C GLY A 9 4.64 15.46 -13.08
N MET A 10 5.54 15.21 -14.03
CA MET A 10 6.39 16.26 -14.61
C MET A 10 5.59 17.42 -15.19
N LYS A 11 6.06 18.63 -14.84
CA LYS A 11 5.63 19.91 -15.39
C LYS A 11 6.83 20.59 -16.03
N VAL A 12 6.59 21.20 -17.19
CA VAL A 12 7.56 22.04 -17.90
C VAL A 12 6.89 23.38 -18.15
N GLN A 13 7.54 24.48 -17.77
CA GLN A 13 7.13 25.83 -18.14
C GLN A 13 8.19 26.40 -19.07
N SER A 14 7.82 26.68 -20.32
CA SER A 14 8.73 27.28 -21.29
C SER A 14 8.73 28.79 -21.13
N GLY A 15 9.93 29.36 -20.92
CA GLY A 15 10.17 30.79 -20.93
C GLY A 15 10.60 31.31 -22.30
N GLU A 16 11.11 32.54 -22.32
CA GLU A 16 11.72 33.13 -23.52
C GLU A 16 13.02 32.40 -23.89
N ASN A 17 13.45 32.56 -25.15
CA ASN A 17 14.74 32.05 -25.67
C ASN A 17 14.98 30.53 -25.51
N GLY A 18 13.94 29.74 -25.26
CA GLY A 18 14.02 28.30 -25.08
C GLY A 18 14.41 27.86 -23.67
N ILE A 19 14.42 28.77 -22.69
CA ILE A 19 14.57 28.46 -21.27
C ILE A 19 13.39 27.62 -20.78
N GLN A 20 13.62 26.66 -19.89
CA GLN A 20 12.59 25.74 -19.39
C GLN A 20 12.70 25.48 -17.89
N ASP A 21 11.65 25.80 -17.13
CA ASP A 21 11.51 25.38 -15.75
C ASP A 21 10.85 24.00 -15.67
N ILE A 22 11.63 23.00 -15.28
CA ILE A 22 11.23 21.59 -15.17
C ILE A 22 11.04 21.25 -13.70
N SER A 23 9.90 20.64 -13.34
CA SER A 23 9.68 20.16 -11.98
C SER A 23 8.90 18.85 -11.92
N TYR A 24 9.28 17.98 -11.00
CA TYR A 24 8.59 16.71 -10.72
C TYR A 24 8.82 16.25 -9.28
N ARG A 25 7.91 15.40 -8.77
CA ARG A 25 8.00 14.78 -7.45
C ARG A 25 7.78 13.27 -7.55
N LEU A 26 8.81 12.52 -7.18
CA LEU A 26 8.78 11.07 -7.10
C LEU A 26 8.40 10.65 -5.67
N THR A 27 7.51 9.65 -5.55
CA THR A 27 7.22 8.96 -4.29
C THR A 27 7.68 7.53 -4.44
N PHE A 28 8.39 6.95 -3.47
CA PHE A 28 9.00 5.63 -3.61
C PHE A 28 9.01 4.85 -2.29
N PRO A 29 8.98 3.51 -2.33
CA PRO A 29 9.11 2.68 -1.14
C PRO A 29 10.57 2.62 -0.67
N THR A 30 10.78 2.54 0.64
CA THR A 30 12.08 2.30 1.27
C THR A 30 11.89 1.27 2.37
N PRO A 31 12.74 0.22 2.48
CA PRO A 31 12.63 -0.77 3.54
C PRO A 31 12.92 -0.13 4.91
N VAL A 32 12.23 -0.59 5.95
CA VAL A 32 12.44 -0.13 7.33
C VAL A 32 13.35 -1.12 8.06
N SER A 33 14.46 -0.62 8.62
CA SER A 33 15.42 -1.41 9.39
C SER A 33 14.72 -2.17 10.53
N GLY A 34 14.95 -3.49 10.60
CA GLY A 34 14.41 -4.35 11.66
C GLY A 34 12.99 -4.90 11.45
N GLY A 35 12.29 -4.53 10.38
CA GLY A 35 10.96 -5.06 10.06
C GLY A 35 10.94 -5.91 8.79
N VAL A 36 10.69 -7.22 8.93
CA VAL A 36 10.48 -8.11 7.78
C VAL A 36 9.24 -7.63 7.00
N HIS A 37 9.42 -7.31 5.72
CA HIS A 37 8.41 -6.69 4.84
C HIS A 37 7.83 -5.34 5.34
N SER A 38 8.54 -4.63 6.22
CA SER A 38 8.14 -3.28 6.63
C SER A 38 8.69 -2.23 5.66
N TRP A 39 7.81 -1.40 5.13
CA TRP A 39 8.13 -0.36 4.15
C TRP A 39 7.59 1.00 4.57
N THR A 40 8.34 2.05 4.27
CA THR A 40 7.88 3.43 4.38
C THR A 40 7.87 4.09 3.00
N MET A 41 6.92 4.99 2.76
CA MET A 41 6.90 5.81 1.55
C MET A 41 7.76 7.05 1.79
N ARG A 42 8.75 7.27 0.93
CA ARG A 42 9.56 8.48 0.86
C ARG A 42 9.15 9.31 -0.35
N GLN A 43 9.55 10.58 -0.34
CA GLN A 43 9.34 11.51 -1.45
C GLN A 43 10.62 12.28 -1.71
N MET A 44 10.88 12.56 -2.98
CA MET A 44 11.92 13.47 -3.44
C MET A 44 11.34 14.34 -4.56
N ALA A 45 11.72 15.61 -4.61
CA ALA A 45 11.33 16.48 -5.71
C ALA A 45 12.56 17.13 -6.35
N VAL A 46 12.46 17.34 -7.66
CA VAL A 46 13.47 17.98 -8.49
C VAL A 46 12.85 19.23 -9.09
N PHE A 47 13.60 20.32 -9.05
CA PHE A 47 13.40 21.50 -9.88
C PHE A 47 14.69 21.76 -10.65
N HIS A 48 14.56 21.98 -11.96
CA HIS A 48 15.66 22.29 -12.87
C HIS A 48 15.24 23.46 -13.75
N HIS A 49 15.91 24.60 -13.59
CA HIS A 49 15.85 25.70 -14.53
C HIS A 49 16.89 25.43 -15.62
N HIS A 50 16.42 25.10 -16.82
CA HIS A 50 17.27 24.82 -17.96
C HIS A 50 17.44 26.06 -18.85
N ASP A 51 18.68 26.53 -18.98
CA ASP A 51 19.11 27.50 -19.98
C ASP A 51 19.93 26.79 -21.09
N PRO A 52 19.47 26.81 -22.37
CA PRO A 52 20.21 26.25 -23.50
C PRO A 52 21.60 26.87 -23.72
N ASN A 53 21.85 28.08 -23.21
CA ASN A 53 23.12 28.79 -23.35
C ASN A 53 24.07 28.54 -22.17
N ASP A 54 23.65 27.76 -21.17
CA ASP A 54 24.42 27.40 -19.97
C ASP A 54 24.83 28.60 -19.08
N LEU A 55 24.08 29.71 -19.14
CA LEU A 55 24.39 30.92 -18.37
C LEU A 55 23.72 30.93 -16.99
N GLN A 56 22.53 30.33 -16.86
CA GLN A 56 21.73 30.36 -15.62
C GLN A 56 21.19 28.99 -15.16
N ASN A 57 21.76 27.88 -15.64
CA ASN A 57 21.32 26.53 -15.25
C ASN A 57 21.33 26.34 -13.72
N LEU A 58 20.18 25.98 -13.14
CA LEU A 58 20.00 25.82 -11.69
C LEU A 58 19.26 24.53 -11.36
N TRP A 59 19.80 23.77 -10.41
CA TRP A 59 19.21 22.53 -9.90
C TRP A 59 18.88 22.66 -8.42
N ILE A 60 17.67 22.26 -8.03
CA ILE A 60 17.23 22.20 -6.63
C ILE A 60 16.62 20.83 -6.38
N PHE A 61 17.12 20.15 -5.34
CA PHE A 61 16.64 18.84 -4.90
C PHE A 61 16.05 18.92 -3.50
N PHE A 62 14.81 18.48 -3.34
CA PHE A 62 14.09 18.48 -2.07
C PHE A 62 14.00 17.06 -1.50
N HIS A 63 14.20 16.93 -0.19
CA HIS A 63 14.10 15.67 0.56
C HIS A 63 15.07 14.55 0.13
N VAL A 64 16.21 14.90 -0.46
CA VAL A 64 17.36 13.99 -0.62
C VAL A 64 17.82 13.53 0.77
N GLY A 65 17.74 12.23 1.04
CA GLY A 65 18.14 11.66 2.33
C GLY A 65 19.66 11.69 2.54
N HIS A 66 20.08 11.69 3.81
CA HIS A 66 21.49 11.57 4.17
C HIS A 66 22.06 10.22 3.70
N ASP A 67 23.29 10.22 3.19
CA ASP A 67 24.00 9.05 2.63
C ASP A 67 23.21 8.23 1.59
N THR A 68 22.23 8.84 0.93
CA THR A 68 21.53 8.22 -0.22
C THR A 68 22.41 8.26 -1.47
N PRO A 69 22.24 7.33 -2.43
CA PRO A 69 22.93 7.38 -3.72
C PRO A 69 22.78 8.75 -4.40
N MET A 70 21.58 9.33 -4.37
CA MET A 70 21.35 10.68 -4.91
C MET A 70 22.18 11.77 -4.22
N GLN A 71 22.39 11.68 -2.90
CA GLN A 71 23.27 12.62 -2.19
C GLN A 71 24.74 12.46 -2.61
N GLN A 72 25.17 11.22 -2.87
CA GLN A 72 26.53 10.93 -3.35
C GLN A 72 26.73 11.45 -4.78
N GLU A 73 25.77 11.22 -5.68
CA GLU A 73 25.79 11.74 -7.05
C GLU A 73 25.80 13.28 -7.08
N ILE A 74 25.01 13.96 -6.24
CA ILE A 74 25.07 15.43 -6.12
C ILE A 74 26.46 15.89 -5.64
N LYS A 75 27.04 15.25 -4.61
CA LYS A 75 28.40 15.57 -4.13
C LYS A 75 29.45 15.36 -5.22
N GLN A 76 29.36 14.27 -5.97
CA GLN A 76 30.27 13.94 -7.07
C GLN A 76 30.12 14.95 -8.22
N TYR A 77 28.90 15.24 -8.66
CA TYR A 77 28.62 16.26 -9.67
C TYR A 77 29.21 17.62 -9.29
N VAL A 78 29.02 18.09 -8.05
CA VAL A 78 29.59 19.36 -7.56
C VAL A 78 31.13 19.35 -7.57
N SER A 79 31.77 18.20 -7.32
CA SER A 79 33.24 18.11 -7.38
C SER A 79 33.81 18.13 -8.80
N ILE A 80 33.03 17.67 -9.79
CA ILE A 80 33.45 17.61 -11.20
C ILE A 80 33.01 18.86 -11.96
N SER A 81 31.89 19.50 -11.60
CA SER A 81 31.40 20.72 -12.28
C SER A 81 32.37 21.90 -12.17
N GLN A 82 33.17 21.95 -11.09
CA GLN A 82 34.30 22.88 -10.92
C GLN A 82 35.37 22.76 -12.03
N GLN A 83 35.36 21.69 -12.83
CA GLN A 83 36.29 21.41 -13.93
C GLN A 83 35.69 21.74 -15.32
N GLY A 84 34.46 22.28 -15.38
CA GLY A 84 33.79 22.64 -16.63
C GLY A 84 33.01 21.50 -17.29
N LEU A 85 31.97 21.00 -16.61
CA LEU A 85 31.04 20.02 -17.19
C LEU A 85 30.11 20.66 -18.24
N ARG A 86 29.82 19.90 -19.31
CA ARG A 86 28.81 20.27 -20.31
C ARG A 86 27.39 20.10 -19.74
N SER A 87 26.47 20.97 -20.13
CA SER A 87 25.06 20.94 -19.71
C SER A 87 24.33 19.63 -20.03
N ASP A 88 24.63 18.98 -21.15
CA ASP A 88 24.04 17.68 -21.53
C ASP A 88 24.52 16.53 -20.62
N HIS A 89 25.77 16.58 -20.15
CA HIS A 89 26.25 15.64 -19.13
C HIS A 89 25.52 15.85 -17.79
N ALA A 90 25.34 17.11 -17.37
CA ALA A 90 24.58 17.43 -16.15
C ALA A 90 23.12 16.94 -16.25
N TRP A 91 22.47 17.17 -17.40
CA TRP A 91 21.13 16.70 -17.72
C TRP A 91 21.01 15.18 -17.54
N TYR A 92 21.91 14.40 -18.15
CA TYR A 92 21.90 12.95 -18.02
C TYR A 92 22.10 12.50 -16.58
N THR A 93 23.19 12.94 -15.95
CA THR A 93 23.65 12.43 -14.66
C THR A 93 22.65 12.76 -13.55
N LEU A 94 22.16 14.00 -13.49
CA LEU A 94 21.28 14.43 -12.40
C LEU A 94 19.84 13.92 -12.53
N HIS A 95 19.28 13.88 -13.74
CA HIS A 95 17.95 13.29 -13.93
C HIS A 95 17.96 11.76 -13.73
N SER A 96 18.98 11.06 -14.24
CA SER A 96 19.06 9.60 -14.08
C SER A 96 19.30 9.18 -12.63
N ALA A 97 20.21 9.83 -11.91
CA ALA A 97 20.38 9.61 -10.48
C ALA A 97 19.08 9.85 -9.70
N ALA A 98 18.30 10.87 -10.08
CA ALA A 98 17.04 11.21 -9.42
C ALA A 98 15.97 10.13 -9.59
N PHE A 99 15.77 9.56 -10.78
CA PHE A 99 14.81 8.47 -10.94
C PHE A 99 15.36 7.13 -10.44
N SER A 100 16.61 6.76 -10.74
CA SER A 100 17.15 5.43 -10.36
C SER A 100 17.07 5.20 -8.86
N SER A 101 17.48 6.19 -8.06
CA SER A 101 17.39 6.14 -6.59
C SER A 101 15.96 6.00 -6.04
N CYS A 102 14.94 6.30 -6.85
CA CYS A 102 13.53 6.11 -6.51
C CYS A 102 12.94 4.79 -7.06
N LEU A 103 13.62 4.13 -7.99
CA LEU A 103 13.06 3.00 -8.76
C LEU A 103 13.40 1.63 -8.17
N ASP A 104 14.63 1.46 -7.67
CA ASP A 104 15.21 0.16 -7.26
C ASP A 104 14.29 -0.70 -6.37
N ASN A 105 13.57 -0.06 -5.45
CA ASN A 105 12.77 -0.74 -4.44
C ASN A 105 11.36 -1.15 -4.90
N TRP A 106 10.86 -0.67 -6.04
CA TRP A 106 9.46 -0.89 -6.44
C TRP A 106 9.14 -2.37 -6.66
N ARG A 107 9.98 -3.11 -7.38
CA ARG A 107 9.78 -4.54 -7.64
C ARG A 107 9.70 -5.35 -6.34
N SER A 108 10.64 -5.11 -5.43
CA SER A 108 10.68 -5.77 -4.11
C SER A 108 9.47 -5.41 -3.24
N TYR A 109 9.02 -4.16 -3.29
CA TYR A 109 7.81 -3.71 -2.61
C TYR A 109 6.55 -4.38 -3.17
N VAL A 110 6.35 -4.37 -4.49
CA VAL A 110 5.21 -5.02 -5.15
C VAL A 110 5.17 -6.53 -4.86
N ASN A 111 6.34 -7.21 -4.90
CA ASN A 111 6.45 -8.61 -4.50
C ASN A 111 6.02 -8.83 -3.04
N SER A 112 6.39 -7.94 -2.12
CA SER A 112 5.98 -8.04 -0.71
C SER A 112 4.47 -7.84 -0.49
N LEU A 113 3.83 -6.98 -1.30
CA LEU A 113 2.37 -6.87 -1.32
C LEU A 113 1.75 -8.17 -1.87
N GLY A 114 2.37 -8.80 -2.87
CA GLY A 114 1.96 -10.10 -3.40
C GLY A 114 1.93 -11.19 -2.32
N TYR A 115 3.03 -11.34 -1.57
CA TYR A 115 3.10 -12.31 -0.47
C TYR A 115 2.02 -12.08 0.61
N GLU A 116 1.65 -10.83 0.92
CA GLU A 116 0.55 -10.56 1.85
C GLU A 116 -0.84 -10.88 1.26
N VAL A 117 -1.07 -10.62 -0.04
CA VAL A 117 -2.32 -11.03 -0.73
C VAL A 117 -2.46 -12.56 -0.80
N ASP A 118 -1.36 -13.26 -1.07
CA ASP A 118 -1.32 -14.73 -1.06
C ASP A 118 -1.62 -15.27 0.34
N ARG A 119 -0.97 -14.73 1.37
CA ARG A 119 -1.22 -15.08 2.78
C ARG A 119 -2.66 -14.80 3.21
N HIS A 120 -3.32 -13.77 2.66
CA HIS A 120 -4.75 -13.52 2.88
C HIS A 120 -5.64 -14.54 2.19
N THR A 121 -5.22 -15.09 1.05
CA THR A 121 -5.94 -16.15 0.33
C THR A 121 -5.98 -17.40 1.21
N ASP A 122 -4.81 -17.87 1.67
CA ASP A 122 -4.69 -19.07 2.52
C ASP A 122 -5.49 -18.94 3.82
N LYS A 123 -5.38 -17.79 4.50
CA LYS A 123 -6.17 -17.50 5.72
C LYS A 123 -7.67 -17.39 5.44
N SER A 124 -8.08 -16.93 4.27
CA SER A 124 -9.51 -16.82 3.93
C SER A 124 -10.11 -18.20 3.64
N LEU A 125 -9.35 -19.08 2.97
CA LEU A 125 -9.71 -20.48 2.81
C LEU A 125 -9.76 -21.20 4.17
N ASP A 126 -8.76 -21.02 5.05
CA ASP A 126 -8.79 -21.53 6.42
C ASP A 126 -10.01 -21.02 7.20
N ILE A 127 -10.37 -19.74 7.09
CA ILE A 127 -11.60 -19.20 7.72
C ILE A 127 -12.86 -19.82 7.13
N ILE A 128 -12.97 -20.03 5.82
CA ILE A 128 -14.16 -20.62 5.19
C ILE A 128 -14.30 -22.08 5.60
N LEU A 129 -13.23 -22.87 5.50
CA LEU A 129 -13.19 -24.27 5.95
C LEU A 129 -13.47 -24.37 7.46
N ARG A 130 -12.80 -23.55 8.28
CA ARG A 130 -13.05 -23.50 9.73
C ARG A 130 -14.40 -22.93 10.08
N ASN A 131 -15.10 -22.18 9.24
CA ASN A 131 -16.47 -21.72 9.53
C ASN A 131 -17.52 -22.76 9.09
N ILE A 132 -17.22 -23.56 8.07
CA ILE A 132 -17.96 -24.78 7.75
C ILE A 132 -17.88 -25.76 8.95
N ASP A 133 -16.72 -25.87 9.60
CA ASP A 133 -16.55 -26.61 10.87
C ASP A 133 -17.08 -25.86 12.12
N ARG A 134 -16.85 -24.55 12.24
CA ARG A 134 -17.16 -23.71 13.43
C ARG A 134 -18.46 -22.93 13.29
N VAL A 135 -19.54 -23.65 12.96
CA VAL A 135 -20.90 -23.25 13.38
C VAL A 135 -21.01 -23.18 14.93
N LEU A 136 -19.96 -23.56 15.67
CA LEU A 136 -19.96 -23.70 17.14
C LEU A 136 -19.10 -22.71 17.97
N THR A 137 -18.16 -21.92 17.44
CA THR A 137 -17.42 -20.92 18.28
C THR A 137 -16.97 -19.65 17.56
N ALA A 138 -17.26 -18.50 18.18
CA ALA A 138 -17.01 -17.16 17.63
C ALA A 138 -15.52 -16.80 17.51
N GLY A 139 -15.19 -15.97 16.50
CA GLY A 139 -13.85 -15.38 16.34
C GLY A 139 -13.48 -14.94 14.92
N GLY A 140 -14.33 -14.16 14.23
CA GLY A 140 -14.14 -13.81 12.81
C GLY A 140 -13.70 -12.37 12.48
N ALA A 141 -13.65 -11.45 13.45
CA ALA A 141 -13.54 -10.02 13.15
C ALA A 141 -12.13 -9.50 12.79
N THR A 142 -11.07 -10.19 13.20
CA THR A 142 -9.69 -9.67 13.12
C THR A 142 -9.02 -9.81 11.75
N ASN A 143 -9.46 -10.71 10.87
CA ASN A 143 -8.79 -10.94 9.59
C ASN A 143 -9.26 -9.94 8.49
N LEU A 144 -10.54 -9.60 8.46
CA LEU A 144 -11.14 -8.73 7.43
C LEU A 144 -10.52 -7.32 7.42
N ALA A 145 -10.18 -6.78 8.59
CA ALA A 145 -9.51 -5.48 8.70
C ALA A 145 -8.12 -5.47 8.04
N VAL A 146 -7.39 -6.58 8.09
CA VAL A 146 -6.05 -6.69 7.48
C VAL A 146 -6.15 -6.80 5.94
N ILE A 147 -7.14 -7.54 5.44
CA ILE A 147 -7.45 -7.64 4.00
C ILE A 147 -7.80 -6.26 3.43
N HIS A 148 -8.63 -5.47 4.13
CA HIS A 148 -8.93 -4.09 3.75
C HIS A 148 -7.69 -3.19 3.78
N ASN A 149 -6.82 -3.30 4.80
CA ASN A 149 -5.58 -2.54 4.85
C ASN A 149 -4.66 -2.83 3.64
N THR A 150 -4.52 -4.11 3.23
CA THR A 150 -3.75 -4.47 2.03
C THR A 150 -4.36 -3.90 0.75
N ARG A 151 -5.69 -3.91 0.60
CA ARG A 151 -6.39 -3.22 -0.52
C ARG A 151 -6.07 -1.71 -0.53
N ASP A 152 -6.10 -1.08 0.64
CA ASP A 152 -5.92 0.36 0.79
C ASP A 152 -4.46 0.80 0.58
N LEU A 153 -3.49 -0.13 0.62
CA LEU A 153 -2.11 0.07 0.15
C LEU A 153 -1.94 -0.09 -1.37
N LEU A 154 -2.69 -1.01 -2.00
CA LEU A 154 -2.60 -1.31 -3.43
C LEU A 154 -3.10 -0.16 -4.32
N VAL A 155 -4.21 0.49 -3.96
CA VAL A 155 -4.80 1.57 -4.77
C VAL A 155 -3.85 2.79 -4.90
N PRO A 156 -3.26 3.35 -3.82
CA PRO A 156 -2.25 4.41 -3.92
C PRO A 156 -0.97 3.97 -4.63
N THR A 157 -0.59 2.69 -4.53
CA THR A 157 0.60 2.14 -5.19
C THR A 157 0.45 2.18 -6.71
N SER A 158 -0.69 1.70 -7.23
CA SER A 158 -1.06 1.76 -8.64
C SER A 158 -1.02 3.18 -9.20
N TYR A 159 -1.56 4.17 -8.46
CA TYR A 159 -1.48 5.57 -8.87
C TYR A 159 -0.01 6.06 -8.91
N ARG A 160 0.76 5.86 -7.83
CA ARG A 160 2.16 6.34 -7.74
C ARG A 160 3.02 5.84 -8.90
N LEU A 161 2.92 4.56 -9.26
CA LEU A 161 3.67 3.99 -10.38
C LEU A 161 3.32 4.66 -11.72
N ARG A 162 2.03 4.95 -12.00
CA ARG A 162 1.63 5.68 -13.21
C ARG A 162 2.18 7.10 -13.29
N VAL A 163 2.31 7.79 -12.15
CA VAL A 163 2.90 9.15 -12.09
C VAL A 163 4.39 9.14 -12.40
N ILE A 164 5.09 8.10 -11.95
CA ILE A 164 6.50 7.93 -12.27
C ILE A 164 6.65 7.63 -13.76
N LEU A 165 5.81 6.75 -14.33
CA LEU A 165 5.80 6.46 -15.76
C LEU A 165 5.52 7.73 -16.61
N ASP A 166 4.47 8.51 -16.27
CA ASP A 166 4.17 9.80 -16.92
C ASP A 166 5.32 10.83 -16.80
N THR A 167 6.05 10.80 -15.67
CA THR A 167 7.23 11.65 -15.45
C THR A 167 8.41 11.22 -16.33
N LEU A 168 8.66 9.91 -16.43
CA LEU A 168 9.71 9.36 -17.28
C LEU A 168 9.43 9.63 -18.77
N ALA A 169 8.21 9.35 -19.25
CA ALA A 169 7.81 9.58 -20.63
C ALA A 169 8.02 11.05 -21.05
N LYS A 170 7.51 12.01 -20.26
CA LYS A 170 7.69 13.46 -20.52
C LYS A 170 9.16 13.88 -20.50
N LEU A 171 9.98 13.26 -19.66
CA LEU A 171 11.41 13.54 -19.58
C LEU A 171 12.17 12.94 -20.77
N GLY A 172 11.77 11.75 -21.24
CA GLY A 172 12.23 11.12 -22.47
C GLY A 172 11.88 11.94 -23.70
N ASP A 173 10.62 12.35 -23.85
CA ASP A 173 10.14 13.23 -24.92
C ASP A 173 10.94 14.55 -24.97
N LEU A 174 11.10 15.21 -23.82
CA LEU A 174 11.86 16.46 -23.74
C LEU A 174 13.34 16.24 -24.10
N SER A 175 13.94 15.16 -23.61
CA SER A 175 15.33 14.80 -23.93
C SER A 175 15.50 14.45 -25.41
N SER A 176 14.49 13.85 -26.05
CA SER A 176 14.49 13.57 -27.49
C SER A 176 14.49 14.87 -28.31
N VAL A 177 13.64 15.84 -27.93
CA VAL A 177 13.60 17.17 -28.54
C VAL A 177 14.93 17.92 -28.38
N LEU A 178 15.55 17.88 -27.20
CA LEU A 178 16.87 18.50 -26.97
C LEU A 178 18.00 17.74 -27.70
N SER A 179 17.94 16.41 -27.74
CA SER A 179 18.88 15.55 -28.45
C SER A 179 18.93 15.85 -29.95
N SER A 180 17.78 16.03 -30.59
CA SER A 180 17.68 16.38 -32.02
C SER A 180 18.38 17.68 -32.43
N ARG A 181 18.74 18.53 -31.46
CA ARG A 181 19.47 19.79 -31.67
C ARG A 181 20.99 19.64 -31.46
N HIS A 182 21.46 18.47 -31.06
CA HIS A 182 22.84 18.20 -30.66
C HIS A 182 23.46 17.04 -31.46
N ASN A 183 24.31 17.36 -32.43
CA ASN A 183 24.93 16.41 -33.36
C ASN A 183 26.11 15.60 -32.77
N GLY A 184 26.20 15.48 -31.44
CA GLY A 184 27.29 14.80 -30.75
C GLY A 184 27.04 13.30 -30.57
N THR A 185 28.07 12.48 -30.73
CA THR A 185 28.02 11.04 -30.41
C THR A 185 27.97 10.77 -28.90
N ASP A 186 28.56 11.66 -28.09
CA ASP A 186 28.48 11.66 -26.63
C ASP A 186 27.47 12.72 -26.16
N ASN A 187 26.20 12.51 -26.55
CA ASN A 187 25.07 13.40 -26.26
C ASN A 187 24.30 12.88 -25.02
N GLY A 188 24.39 13.64 -23.93
CA GLY A 188 23.74 13.26 -22.66
C GLY A 188 22.20 13.23 -22.72
N PHE A 189 21.57 14.07 -23.54
CA PHE A 189 20.12 14.01 -23.75
C PHE A 189 19.72 12.65 -24.36
N GLN A 190 20.46 12.17 -25.36
CA GLN A 190 20.20 10.86 -25.97
C GLN A 190 20.41 9.69 -24.99
N LYS A 191 21.44 9.78 -24.14
CA LYS A 191 21.66 8.79 -23.07
C LYS A 191 20.49 8.75 -22.10
N LEU A 192 19.88 9.90 -21.79
CA LEU A 192 18.71 9.94 -20.91
C LEU A 192 17.49 9.28 -21.57
N VAL A 193 17.26 9.49 -22.88
CA VAL A 193 16.19 8.78 -23.62
C VAL A 193 16.34 7.26 -23.51
N THR A 194 17.53 6.72 -23.74
CA THR A 194 17.78 5.27 -23.62
C THR A 194 17.62 4.78 -22.18
N CYS A 195 18.04 5.57 -21.19
CA CYS A 195 17.91 5.24 -19.78
C CYS A 195 16.44 5.26 -19.32
N VAL A 196 15.64 6.22 -19.79
CA VAL A 196 14.19 6.31 -19.56
C VAL A 196 13.49 5.03 -20.04
N GLY A 197 13.67 4.63 -21.30
CA GLY A 197 12.98 3.45 -21.86
C GLY A 197 13.24 2.16 -21.07
N TYR A 198 14.48 1.94 -20.61
CA TYR A 198 14.82 0.80 -19.74
C TYR A 198 14.01 0.77 -18.43
N HIS A 199 13.73 1.95 -17.85
CA HIS A 199 12.96 2.06 -16.61
C HIS A 199 11.45 2.01 -16.83
N GLU A 200 10.96 2.46 -17.99
CA GLU A 200 9.56 2.33 -18.38
C GLU A 200 9.16 0.85 -18.48
N ASP A 201 9.92 0.04 -19.24
CA ASP A 201 9.74 -1.42 -19.35
C ASP A 201 9.66 -2.10 -17.96
N HIS A 202 10.51 -1.68 -17.03
CA HIS A 202 10.55 -2.24 -15.67
C HIS A 202 9.31 -1.84 -14.82
N LEU A 203 8.83 -0.61 -15.00
CA LEU A 203 7.68 -0.08 -14.26
C LEU A 203 6.35 -0.64 -14.77
N GLU A 204 6.21 -0.88 -16.07
CA GLU A 204 4.99 -1.48 -16.62
C GLU A 204 4.72 -2.85 -15.98
N GLY A 205 5.75 -3.70 -15.85
CA GLY A 205 5.65 -4.97 -15.13
C GLY A 205 5.20 -4.81 -13.66
N CYS A 206 5.65 -3.75 -12.99
CA CYS A 206 5.20 -3.43 -11.63
C CYS A 206 3.73 -2.96 -11.60
N ILE A 207 3.29 -2.15 -12.56
CA ILE A 207 1.90 -1.68 -12.68
C ILE A 207 0.96 -2.87 -12.93
N VAL A 208 1.28 -3.72 -13.90
CA VAL A 208 0.52 -4.95 -14.21
C VAL A 208 0.41 -5.85 -12.98
N GLY A 209 1.51 -6.07 -12.27
CA GLY A 209 1.51 -6.83 -11.02
C GLY A 209 0.55 -6.26 -9.98
N VAL A 210 0.56 -4.94 -9.75
CA VAL A 210 -0.33 -4.29 -8.78
C VAL A 210 -1.81 -4.36 -9.21
N GLU A 211 -2.13 -4.27 -10.50
CA GLU A 211 -3.50 -4.45 -10.99
C GLU A 211 -4.00 -5.90 -10.78
N VAL A 212 -3.16 -6.91 -11.02
CA VAL A 212 -3.49 -8.32 -10.70
C VAL A 212 -3.74 -8.51 -9.21
N LEU A 213 -2.92 -7.90 -8.34
CA LEU A 213 -3.12 -7.94 -6.89
C LEU A 213 -4.40 -7.23 -6.43
N LYS A 214 -4.82 -6.15 -7.10
CA LYS A 214 -6.09 -5.45 -6.84
C LYS A 214 -7.31 -6.30 -7.17
N GLU A 215 -7.30 -7.03 -8.27
CA GLU A 215 -8.39 -7.94 -8.60
C GLU A 215 -8.39 -9.15 -7.65
N LYS A 216 -7.22 -9.72 -7.34
CA LYS A 216 -7.12 -10.83 -6.37
C LYS A 216 -7.63 -10.46 -4.97
N ILE A 217 -7.29 -9.29 -4.42
CA ILE A 217 -7.81 -8.87 -3.10
C ILE A 217 -9.34 -8.59 -3.14
N LYS A 218 -9.86 -8.13 -4.27
CA LYS A 218 -11.30 -7.96 -4.51
C LYS A 218 -12.03 -9.29 -4.55
N ASP A 219 -11.47 -10.32 -5.19
CA ASP A 219 -12.04 -11.67 -5.21
C ASP A 219 -12.03 -12.32 -3.82
N ILE A 220 -10.96 -12.15 -3.03
CA ILE A 220 -10.91 -12.58 -1.63
C ILE A 220 -12.03 -11.91 -0.82
N LEU A 221 -12.23 -10.60 -0.96
CA LEU A 221 -13.30 -9.86 -0.26
C LEU A 221 -14.70 -10.34 -0.71
N ASN A 222 -14.88 -10.60 -2.00
CA ASN A 222 -16.13 -11.14 -2.57
C ASN A 222 -16.43 -12.57 -2.08
N MET A 223 -15.40 -13.36 -1.75
CA MET A 223 -15.55 -14.71 -1.19
C MET A 223 -15.86 -14.68 0.32
N VAL A 224 -15.19 -13.80 1.08
CA VAL A 224 -15.31 -13.75 2.55
C VAL A 224 -16.59 -13.03 3.01
N ASN A 225 -16.98 -11.92 2.37
CA ASN A 225 -18.10 -11.10 2.84
C ASN A 225 -19.48 -11.82 2.80
N PRO A 226 -19.87 -12.51 1.72
CA PRO A 226 -21.13 -13.26 1.68
C PRO A 226 -21.11 -14.45 2.64
N SER A 227 -19.96 -15.13 2.77
CA SER A 227 -19.78 -16.25 3.69
C SER A 227 -20.05 -15.84 5.14
N LEU A 228 -19.44 -14.75 5.62
CA LEU A 228 -19.69 -14.20 6.95
C LEU A 228 -21.15 -13.76 7.15
N THR A 229 -21.76 -13.15 6.12
CA THR A 229 -23.15 -12.68 6.17
C THR A 229 -24.14 -13.85 6.24
N GLY A 230 -23.95 -14.89 5.42
CA GLY A 230 -24.77 -16.10 5.41
C GLY A 230 -24.71 -16.85 6.74
N ILE A 231 -23.52 -16.93 7.36
CA ILE A 231 -23.34 -17.51 8.70
C ILE A 231 -24.11 -16.71 9.76
N GLN A 232 -24.03 -15.37 9.74
CA GLN A 232 -24.80 -14.54 10.68
C GLN A 232 -26.33 -14.74 10.52
N VAL A 233 -26.82 -14.86 9.28
CA VAL A 233 -28.24 -15.17 9.01
C VAL A 233 -28.61 -16.56 9.51
N TYR A 234 -27.80 -17.59 9.22
CA TYR A 234 -28.04 -18.97 9.68
C TYR A 234 -28.12 -19.07 11.22
N ILE A 235 -27.16 -18.44 11.92
CA ILE A 235 -27.15 -18.32 13.38
C ILE A 235 -28.44 -17.64 13.85
N ARG A 236 -28.81 -16.49 13.27
CA ARG A 236 -29.99 -15.73 13.68
C ARG A 236 -31.30 -16.53 13.53
N VAL A 237 -31.45 -17.30 12.46
CA VAL A 237 -32.61 -18.18 12.24
C VAL A 237 -32.65 -19.30 13.29
N ARG A 238 -31.53 -20.03 13.49
CA ARG A 238 -31.44 -21.10 14.50
C ARG A 238 -31.78 -20.64 15.92
N PHE A 239 -31.30 -19.46 16.32
CA PHE A 239 -31.61 -18.89 17.65
C PHE A 239 -33.04 -18.34 17.77
N GLN A 240 -33.71 -18.01 16.67
CA GLN A 240 -35.13 -17.59 16.70
C GLN A 240 -36.08 -18.78 16.77
N ASP A 241 -35.81 -19.88 16.07
CA ASP A 241 -36.64 -21.11 16.17
C ASP A 241 -36.49 -21.79 17.54
N GLY A 242 -35.26 -21.90 18.06
CA GLY A 242 -35.01 -22.49 19.39
C GLY A 242 -35.67 -21.74 20.56
N SER A 243 -36.19 -20.53 20.34
CA SER A 243 -36.93 -19.75 21.35
C SER A 243 -38.45 -20.00 21.32
N ARG A 244 -38.99 -20.75 20.34
CA ARG A 244 -40.44 -21.00 20.22
C ARG A 244 -40.93 -22.24 20.96
N ASP A 245 -40.06 -23.23 21.18
CA ASP A 245 -40.42 -24.49 21.84
C ASP A 245 -40.40 -24.43 23.38
N ALA A 246 -39.90 -23.34 23.98
CA ALA A 246 -39.81 -23.16 25.42
C ALA A 246 -41.10 -22.58 26.06
N ARG A 247 -42.24 -23.26 25.89
CA ARG A 247 -43.42 -23.04 26.75
C ARG A 247 -43.55 -24.15 27.79
N PRO A 248 -43.46 -23.87 29.10
CA PRO A 248 -43.78 -24.85 30.13
C PRO A 248 -45.28 -25.16 30.08
N GLN A 249 -45.64 -26.42 29.86
CA GLN A 249 -46.99 -26.89 30.16
C GLN A 249 -47.19 -26.84 31.69
N ARG A 250 -48.25 -26.16 32.15
CA ARG A 250 -48.69 -26.27 33.55
C ARG A 250 -49.36 -27.64 33.74
N PRO A 251 -49.05 -28.41 34.79
CA PRO A 251 -49.87 -29.53 35.20
C PRO A 251 -51.22 -29.02 35.72
N HIS A 252 -52.30 -29.75 35.42
CA HIS A 252 -53.63 -29.53 35.99
C HIS A 252 -53.79 -30.36 37.27
N ASP A 253 -54.42 -29.79 38.30
CA ASP A 253 -54.80 -30.54 39.50
C ASP A 253 -55.79 -31.67 39.20
N GLN A 254 -55.57 -32.84 39.81
CA GLN A 254 -56.65 -33.68 40.34
C GLN A 254 -56.23 -34.28 41.69
N SER A 255 -57.06 -34.00 42.69
CA SER A 255 -56.90 -34.42 44.09
C SER A 255 -57.61 -35.75 44.39
N GLN A 256 -57.04 -36.59 45.26
CA GLN A 256 -57.81 -37.35 46.25
C GLN A 256 -56.97 -37.76 47.47
N GLN A 257 -57.65 -37.96 48.60
CA GLN A 257 -57.10 -37.97 49.98
C GLN A 257 -56.55 -39.34 50.43
N SER A 258 -55.60 -39.36 51.39
CA SER A 258 -55.88 -39.85 52.76
C SER A 258 -54.73 -39.63 53.77
N SER A 259 -55.06 -39.02 54.92
CA SER A 259 -54.52 -39.24 56.29
C SER A 259 -53.06 -39.69 56.52
N HIS A 260 -52.20 -38.83 57.10
CA HIS A 260 -51.93 -38.79 58.56
C HIS A 260 -50.82 -37.76 58.91
N ASP A 261 -51.09 -36.95 59.94
CA ASP A 261 -50.11 -36.22 60.79
C ASP A 261 -50.18 -36.83 62.22
N PRO A 262 -49.30 -36.50 63.19
CA PRO A 262 -48.26 -35.44 63.25
C PRO A 262 -46.83 -36.03 63.52
N ASP A 263 -45.75 -35.39 63.96
CA ASP A 263 -45.53 -34.14 64.73
C ASP A 263 -44.04 -33.64 64.53
N PRO A 264 -43.39 -32.76 65.34
CA PRO A 264 -42.79 -31.54 64.78
C PRO A 264 -41.28 -31.41 65.13
N SER A 265 -40.73 -30.19 64.98
CA SER A 265 -39.46 -29.75 65.62
C SER A 265 -38.19 -30.40 65.01
N LEU A 266 -36.99 -29.82 64.91
CA LEU A 266 -36.44 -28.45 64.92
C LEU A 266 -35.51 -28.36 63.66
N PHE A 267 -34.51 -27.50 63.44
CA PHE A 267 -33.86 -26.43 64.21
C PHE A 267 -33.47 -25.26 63.27
N THR A 268 -33.09 -24.16 63.91
CA THR A 268 -32.75 -22.84 63.36
C THR A 268 -31.34 -22.72 62.75
N ARG A 269 -31.17 -21.65 61.94
CA ARG A 269 -29.97 -20.77 61.77
C ARG A 269 -28.89 -21.06 60.68
N LYS A 270 -28.86 -20.11 59.73
CA LYS A 270 -27.69 -19.51 59.02
C LYS A 270 -26.57 -19.01 60.00
N PRO A 271 -25.51 -18.31 59.52
CA PRO A 271 -24.42 -18.68 58.62
C PRO A 271 -23.04 -18.35 59.28
N TYR A 272 -21.90 -18.42 58.56
CA TYR A 272 -20.72 -17.50 58.59
C TYR A 272 -19.69 -18.07 57.58
N VAL A 273 -19.26 -17.37 56.52
CA VAL A 273 -18.35 -16.21 56.43
C VAL A 273 -16.90 -16.52 56.87
N GLY A 274 -16.04 -16.76 55.86
CA GLY A 274 -14.98 -15.80 55.55
C GLY A 274 -13.51 -16.25 55.63
N LYS A 275 -12.74 -15.71 54.67
CA LYS A 275 -11.27 -15.58 54.62
C LYS A 275 -10.52 -16.90 54.31
N LYS A 276 -9.39 -16.87 53.61
CA LYS A 276 -8.54 -15.73 53.21
C LYS A 276 -7.89 -15.96 51.85
#